data_AF-A0A0F8XGW8-F1
#
_entry.id   AF-A0A0F8XGW8-F1
#
_cell.length_a   1.000
_cell.length_b   1.000
_cell.length_c   1.000
_cell.angle_alpha   90.00
_cell.angle_beta   90.00
_cell.angle_gamma   90.00
#
_symmetry.space_group_name_H-M   'P 1'
#
loop_
_entity.id
_entity.type
_entity.pdbx_description
1 polymer ?
#
loop_
_entity_poly.entity_id
_entity_poly.type
_entity_poly.pdbx_seq_one_letter_code
_entity_poly.pdbx_strand_id
1 'polypeptide(L)' 'MKKRSGMKHIPFMDADPDKIIVSLCIYHDSLYCATQKGIYVLGNGQFERLEIKEKA' A
#
# COMPACT_ATOMS: atom_id res chain seq x y z
N MET A 1 -15.34 6.08 -17.71
CA MET A 1 -14.58 6.99 -16.82
C MET A 1 -13.22 7.24 -17.46
N LYS A 2 -12.97 8.41 -18.08
CA LYS A 2 -11.63 8.74 -18.61
C LYS A 2 -10.70 8.86 -17.42
N LYS A 3 -9.78 7.90 -17.24
CA LYS A 3 -8.68 8.03 -16.26
C LYS A 3 -8.03 9.39 -16.50
N ARG A 4 -7.92 10.21 -15.46
CA ARG A 4 -7.27 11.53 -15.54
C ARG A 4 -5.87 11.30 -16.13
N SER A 5 -5.54 12.03 -17.20
CA SER A 5 -4.24 11.91 -17.87
C SER A 5 -3.11 11.97 -16.84
N GLY A 6 -2.24 10.95 -16.82
CA GLY A 6 -1.12 10.85 -15.87
C GLY A 6 -1.37 10.07 -14.58
N MET A 7 -2.60 9.65 -14.26
CA MET A 7 -2.86 8.79 -13.10
C MET A 7 -2.74 7.30 -13.45
N LYS A 8 -1.80 6.60 -12.80
CA LYS A 8 -1.68 5.15 -12.87
C LYS A 8 -2.45 4.50 -11.72
N HIS A 9 -3.30 3.53 -12.05
CA HIS A 9 -3.90 2.65 -11.04
C HIS A 9 -2.87 1.59 -10.65
N ILE A 10 -2.63 1.44 -9.34
CA ILE A 10 -1.80 0.38 -8.78
C ILE A 10 -2.76 -0.55 -8.02
N PRO A 11 -2.92 -1.81 -8.45
CA PRO A 11 -3.75 -2.79 -7.75
C PRO A 11 -3.32 -2.93 -6.28
N PHE A 12 -4.29 -2.90 -5.37
CA PHE A 12 -4.06 -3.13 -3.94
C PHE A 12 -5.23 -3.91 -3.38
N MET A 13 -4.98 -5.15 -2.90
CA MET A 13 -5.97 -6.02 -2.25
C MET A 13 -7.32 -6.06 -2.97
N ASP A 14 -7.35 -6.19 -4.30
CA ASP A 14 -8.54 -5.77 -5.05
C ASP A 14 -9.84 -6.51 -4.73
N ALA A 15 -9.73 -7.75 -4.23
CA ALA A 15 -10.83 -8.60 -3.80
C ALA A 15 -11.34 -8.31 -2.36
N ASP A 16 -10.66 -7.47 -1.59
CA ASP A 16 -11.02 -7.15 -0.22
C ASP A 16 -11.91 -5.90 -0.18
N PRO A 17 -13.20 -6.00 0.20
CA PRO A 17 -14.10 -4.85 0.24
C PRO A 17 -13.69 -3.81 1.31
N ASP A 18 -12.89 -4.21 2.30
CA ASP A 18 -12.44 -3.35 3.40
C ASP A 18 -11.02 -2.81 3.18
N LYS A 19 -10.54 -2.78 1.92
CA LYS A 19 -9.20 -2.33 1.51
C LYS A 19 -8.98 -0.81 1.64
N ILE A 20 -9.10 -0.26 2.85
CA ILE A 20 -8.91 1.17 3.07
C ILE A 20 -7.46 1.47 3.46
N ILE A 21 -6.78 2.22 2.60
CA ILE A 21 -5.51 2.89 2.94
C ILE A 21 -5.85 4.14 3.75
N VAL A 22 -5.38 4.20 5.00
CA VAL A 22 -5.63 5.33 5.91
C VAL A 22 -4.49 6.34 5.92
N SER A 23 -3.27 5.92 5.56
CA SER A 23 -2.10 6.80 5.49
C SER A 23 -1.05 6.26 4.52
N LEU A 24 -0.26 7.17 3.94
CA LEU A 24 0.83 6.90 3.00
C LEU A 24 2.09 7.65 3.47
N CYS A 25 3.25 7.01 3.37
CA CYS A 25 4.55 7.63 3.64
C CYS A 25 5.61 7.11 2.66
N ILE A 26 6.53 7.98 2.25
CA ILE A 26 7.72 7.59 1.49
C ILE A 26 8.94 7.64 2.41
N TYR A 27 9.69 6.55 2.48
CA TYR A 27 10.93 6.45 3.24
C TYR A 27 11.93 5.58 2.47
N HIS A 28 13.15 6.08 2.26
CA HIS A 28 14.20 5.44 1.43
C HIS A 28 13.63 4.83 0.12
N ASP A 29 12.98 5.66 -0.69
CA ASP A 29 12.39 5.30 -1.99
C ASP A 29 11.29 4.22 -1.96
N SER A 30 10.82 3.85 -0.77
CA SER A 30 9.76 2.87 -0.57
C SER A 30 8.46 3.56 -0.15
N LEU A 31 7.35 3.19 -0.79
CA LEU A 31 6.02 3.66 -0.42
C LEU A 31 5.42 2.71 0.61
N TYR A 32 5.19 3.24 1.82
CA TYR A 32 4.51 2.57 2.91
C TYR A 32 3.03 2.96 2.94
N CYS A 33 2.17 1.97 3.12
CA CYS A 33 0.72 2.13 3.20
C CYS A 33 0.22 1.56 4.52
N ALA A 34 -0.31 2.43 5.38
CA ALA A 34 -1.02 1.99 6.57
C ALA A 34 -2.47 1.69 6.22
N THR A 35 -2.96 0.54 6.67
CA THR A 35 -4.36 0.12 6.59
C THR A 35 -4.87 -0.31 7.95
N GLN A 36 -6.17 -0.55 8.08
CA GLN A 36 -6.75 -1.15 9.29
C GLN A 36 -6.28 -2.59 9.54
N LYS A 37 -5.72 -3.27 8.53
CA LYS A 37 -5.27 -4.67 8.62
C LYS A 37 -3.75 -4.80 8.76
N GLY A 38 -3.00 -3.70 8.70
CA GLY A 38 -1.55 -3.69 8.85
C GLY A 38 -0.85 -2.70 7.92
N ILE A 39 0.47 -2.75 7.92
CA ILE A 39 1.34 -1.91 7.09
C ILE A 39 1.78 -2.72 5.86
N TYR A 40 1.73 -2.10 4.69
CA TYR A 40 2.16 -2.69 3.43
C TYR A 40 3.24 -1.82 2.78
N VAL A 41 4.16 -2.44 2.05
CA VAL A 41 5.22 -1.76 1.29
C VAL A 41 5.05 -2.07 -0.18
N LEU A 42 5.11 -1.05 -1.03
CA LEU A 42 5.13 -1.23 -2.48
C LEU A 42 6.57 -1.54 -2.94
N GLY A 43 6.82 -2.78 -3.35
CA GLY A 43 8.07 -3.23 -3.96
C GLY A 43 7.79 -3.94 -5.28
N ASN A 44 8.59 -3.67 -6.32
CA ASN A 44 8.44 -4.34 -7.64
C ASN A 44 7.02 -4.27 -8.25
N GLY A 45 6.26 -3.21 -7.93
CA GLY A 45 4.89 -3.03 -8.39
C GLY A 45 3.83 -3.86 -7.65
N GLN A 46 4.21 -4.53 -6.56
CA GLN A 46 3.33 -5.32 -5.71
C GLN A 46 3.39 -4.84 -4.25
N PHE A 47 2.27 -5.00 -3.54
CA PHE A 47 2.20 -4.68 -2.12
C PHE A 47 2.49 -5.93 -1.28
N GLU A 48 3.47 -5.83 -0.41
CA GLU A 48 3.84 -6.87 0.55
C GLU A 48 3.52 -6.39 1.97
N ARG A 49 2.93 -7.26 2.79
CA ARG A 49 2.63 -6.94 4.20
C ARG A 49 3.94 -6.92 5.00
N LEU A 50 4.16 -5.85 5.76
CA LEU A 50 5.31 -5.72 6.64
C LEU A 50 5.05 -6.49 7.94
N GLU A 51 5.89 -7.48 8.22
CA GLU A 51 5.93 -8.20 9.49
C GLU A 51 6.83 -7.44 10.47
N ILE A 52 6.23 -6.76 11.45
CA ILE A 52 6.96 -6.04 12.49
C ILE A 52 7.20 -7.01 13.64
N LYS A 53 8.46 -7.43 13.82
CA LYS A 53 8.88 -8.11 15.04
C LYS A 53 9.18 -7.05 16.09
N GLU A 54 8.40 -7.02 17.15
CA GLU A 54 8.76 -6.25 18.34
C GLU A 54 10.11 -6.77 18.85
N LYS A 55 11.06 -5.86 19.08
CA LYS A 55 12.26 -6.21 19.85
C LYS A 55 11.83 -6.34 21.30
N ALA A 56 11.93 -7.56 21.83
CA ALA A 56 11.80 -7.84 23.26
C ALA A 56 12.87 -7.10 24.08
#